data_AF-A0A6H3NYM2-F1
#
_entry.id   AF-A0A6H3NYM2-F1
#
_cell.length_a   1.000
_cell.length_b   1.000
_cell.length_c   1.000
_cell.angle_alpha   90.00
_cell.angle_beta   90.00
_cell.angle_gamma   90.00
#
_symmetry.space_group_name_H-M   'P 1'
#
loop_
_entity.id
_entity.type
_entity.pdbx_description
1 polymer ?
#
loop_
_entity_poly.entity_id
_entity_poly.type
_entity_poly.pdbx_seq_one_letter_code
_entity_poly.pdbx_strand_id
1 'polypeptide(L)'
;MRKGILKVLFDFRFYIALYISVVSHITLIIYSFNNSDSPYHKVLCGPPWIYAEEEEKELSFQMNFGKIGGETGNAETSEDPGEGEEGEDGDGNGFSKGKYKGSQWEELVKDLEGTSSLRKQFKNDYDLINENSGVADSYIKRNRDYEDIIVKDVFPTVKGIRDPFRVDIENAEDNLFVHKERNRIIEDFRKGDESSPPITMRISKEGEAEPKSPLTMTKDDRTRYLDKTLKQKKEKQLDEFISRFMGYDPDKGDLSYFVRDLYYENLQRLAYPFSGDPSYFAIDYFQENLNKEDFLRQMMAALSENLGTNTGTEILFTIENIYEIQSRALEQYFQAKEYLKLATPEQKQTLRYETLRRMSEKYKKLLLEKKLFHPKDVEEAYSKKRVDILDTLIAKTPNGYRKRDGYFEKGRVLWEVGNSRKDSKLQTEALKIWNRISNLPTNGDFLNEKAFESIQLLLRDLGNVSDADRLPLQTKDQIELILRTRLSESMNRKKEREDKLLWPKISQKQKKAEN
;
A
#
# COMPACT_ATOMS: atom_id res chain seq x y z
N MET A 1 -23.09 -52.40 -38.78
CA MET A 1 -22.60 -51.46 -37.73
C MET A 1 -23.25 -50.08 -37.82
N ARG A 2 -22.87 -49.15 -38.71
CA ARG A 2 -23.33 -47.73 -38.71
C ARG A 2 -24.83 -47.49 -38.40
N LYS A 3 -25.78 -48.19 -39.06
CA LYS A 3 -27.23 -48.03 -38.78
C LYS A 3 -27.64 -48.39 -37.34
N GLY A 4 -26.98 -49.36 -36.70
CA GLY A 4 -27.26 -49.74 -35.31
C GLY A 4 -26.77 -48.68 -34.31
N ILE A 5 -25.56 -48.15 -34.55
CA ILE A 5 -24.97 -47.06 -33.73
C ILE A 5 -25.86 -45.82 -33.80
N LEU A 6 -26.31 -45.44 -35.01
CA LEU A 6 -27.25 -44.32 -35.19
C LEU A 6 -28.58 -44.53 -34.45
N LYS A 7 -29.12 -45.76 -34.42
CA LYS A 7 -30.34 -46.05 -33.65
C LYS A 7 -30.10 -45.90 -32.14
N VAL A 8 -29.02 -46.46 -31.60
CA VAL A 8 -28.67 -46.32 -30.18
C VAL A 8 -28.46 -44.84 -29.79
N LEU A 9 -27.75 -44.06 -30.62
CA LEU A 9 -27.57 -42.62 -30.39
C LEU A 9 -28.91 -41.86 -30.43
N PHE A 10 -29.86 -42.26 -31.27
CA PHE A 10 -31.19 -41.65 -31.33
C PHE A 10 -32.06 -42.04 -30.14
N ASP A 11 -32.07 -43.32 -29.74
CA ASP A 11 -32.87 -43.83 -28.62
C ASP A 11 -32.39 -43.24 -27.29
N PHE A 12 -31.07 -43.10 -27.09
CA PHE A 12 -30.47 -42.48 -25.90
C PHE A 12 -30.25 -40.95 -26.01
N ARG A 13 -30.75 -40.28 -27.06
CA ARG A 13 -30.43 -38.86 -27.35
C ARG A 13 -30.64 -37.90 -26.18
N PHE A 14 -31.72 -38.08 -25.41
CA PHE A 14 -31.99 -37.24 -24.22
C PHE A 14 -31.07 -37.55 -23.04
N TYR A 15 -30.66 -38.81 -22.87
CA TYR A 15 -29.70 -39.20 -21.84
C TYR A 15 -28.29 -38.68 -22.17
N ILE A 16 -27.91 -38.71 -23.44
CA ILE A 16 -26.66 -38.14 -23.96
C ILE A 16 -26.68 -36.61 -23.82
N ALA A 17 -27.78 -35.94 -24.18
CA ALA A 17 -27.92 -34.49 -24.00
C ALA A 17 -27.90 -34.07 -22.52
N LEU A 18 -28.54 -34.84 -21.62
CA LEU A 18 -28.49 -34.62 -20.18
C LEU A 18 -27.06 -34.82 -19.65
N TYR A 19 -26.38 -35.90 -20.04
CA TYR A 19 -25.00 -36.18 -19.63
C TYR A 19 -24.04 -35.10 -20.12
N ILE A 20 -24.12 -34.69 -21.39
CA ILE A 20 -23.32 -33.59 -21.94
C ILE A 20 -23.65 -32.29 -21.20
N SER A 21 -24.92 -31.98 -20.95
CA SER A 21 -25.30 -30.78 -20.17
C SER A 21 -24.71 -30.81 -18.76
N VAL A 22 -24.83 -31.92 -18.03
CA VAL A 22 -24.28 -32.07 -16.67
C VAL A 22 -22.75 -31.98 -16.68
N VAL A 23 -22.07 -32.66 -17.62
CA VAL A 23 -20.61 -32.58 -17.77
C VAL A 23 -20.19 -31.16 -18.14
N SER A 24 -20.85 -30.49 -19.10
CA SER A 24 -20.56 -29.11 -19.45
C SER A 24 -20.79 -28.14 -18.29
N HIS A 25 -21.87 -28.29 -17.51
CA HIS A 25 -22.10 -27.45 -16.33
C HIS A 25 -21.08 -27.74 -15.23
N ILE A 26 -20.72 -28.99 -14.95
CA ILE A 26 -19.67 -29.34 -13.97
C ILE A 26 -18.30 -28.83 -14.44
N THR A 27 -17.95 -29.00 -15.71
CA THR A 27 -16.70 -28.49 -16.29
C THR A 27 -16.68 -26.96 -16.29
N LEU A 28 -17.79 -26.29 -16.59
CA LEU A 28 -17.89 -24.83 -16.56
C LEU A 28 -17.87 -24.30 -15.12
N ILE A 29 -18.51 -24.99 -14.16
CA ILE A 29 -18.41 -24.67 -12.73
C ILE A 29 -16.97 -24.84 -12.24
N ILE A 30 -16.29 -25.95 -12.53
CA ILE A 30 -14.89 -26.19 -12.14
C ILE A 30 -13.96 -25.19 -12.84
N TYR A 31 -14.17 -24.91 -14.13
CA TYR A 31 -13.43 -23.89 -14.86
C TYR A 31 -13.66 -22.51 -14.26
N SER A 32 -14.90 -22.16 -13.90
CA SER A 32 -15.23 -20.91 -13.21
C SER A 32 -14.78 -20.89 -11.76
N PHE A 33 -14.56 -22.02 -11.08
CA PHE A 33 -14.01 -22.04 -9.71
C PHE A 33 -12.47 -21.94 -9.71
N ASN A 34 -11.83 -22.45 -10.77
CA ASN A 34 -10.38 -22.39 -10.96
C ASN A 34 -9.91 -21.11 -11.68
N ASN A 35 -10.79 -20.45 -12.46
CA ASN A 35 -10.51 -19.19 -13.16
C ASN A 35 -11.35 -18.00 -12.67
N SER A 36 -12.28 -18.18 -11.72
CA SER A 36 -12.65 -17.04 -10.89
C SER A 36 -11.45 -16.71 -10.03
N ASP A 37 -10.94 -15.48 -10.16
CA ASP A 37 -10.32 -14.86 -9.00
C ASP A 37 -11.30 -14.98 -7.83
N SER A 38 -10.79 -15.50 -6.71
CA SER A 38 -11.54 -15.95 -5.54
C SER A 38 -12.72 -15.03 -5.17
N PRO A 39 -13.85 -15.58 -4.66
CA PRO A 39 -14.94 -14.76 -4.13
C PRO A 39 -14.46 -13.81 -3.02
N TYR A 40 -13.39 -14.17 -2.30
CA TYR A 40 -12.52 -13.20 -1.66
C TYR A 40 -11.64 -12.57 -2.75
N HIS A 41 -12.05 -11.41 -3.26
CA HIS A 41 -11.27 -10.64 -4.24
C HIS A 41 -9.79 -10.59 -3.84
N LYS A 42 -8.88 -10.48 -4.82
CA LYS A 42 -7.52 -10.02 -4.56
C LYS A 42 -7.61 -8.60 -3.98
N VAL A 43 -7.66 -8.48 -2.65
CA VAL A 43 -7.59 -7.19 -1.93
C VAL A 43 -6.16 -6.70 -1.97
N LEU A 44 -5.73 -6.34 -3.19
CA LEU A 44 -4.46 -5.71 -3.47
C LEU A 44 -4.40 -4.44 -2.61
N CYS A 45 -3.40 -4.39 -1.71
CA CYS A 45 -3.40 -3.45 -0.60
C CYS A 45 -3.00 -2.04 -1.01
N GLY A 46 -3.91 -1.38 -1.72
CA GLY A 46 -3.82 0.01 -2.10
C GLY A 46 -5.15 0.61 -2.54
N PRO A 47 -5.32 1.93 -2.40
CA PRO A 47 -6.23 2.71 -3.22
C PRO A 47 -5.85 2.65 -4.69
N PRO A 48 -6.69 3.24 -5.53
CA PRO A 48 -6.34 3.54 -6.91
C PRO A 48 -5.13 4.48 -7.01
N TRP A 49 -4.34 4.18 -8.01
CA TRP A 49 -3.03 4.68 -8.40
C TRP A 49 -3.03 5.51 -9.69
N ILE A 50 -1.84 5.97 -10.04
CA ILE A 50 -1.63 7.21 -10.79
C ILE A 50 -0.38 7.02 -11.66
N TYR A 51 -0.56 6.70 -12.95
CA TYR A 51 0.54 6.55 -13.93
C TYR A 51 0.11 7.01 -15.32
N ALA A 52 1.04 7.65 -16.03
CA ALA A 52 0.91 7.84 -17.49
C ALA A 52 1.13 6.51 -18.21
N GLU A 53 0.17 6.12 -19.03
CA GLU A 53 0.42 5.13 -20.08
C GLU A 53 1.30 5.76 -21.15
N GLU A 54 2.35 5.05 -21.55
CA GLU A 54 3.01 5.28 -22.82
C GLU A 54 2.55 4.19 -23.77
N GLU A 55 2.21 4.56 -25.01
CA GLU A 55 1.89 3.59 -26.05
C GLU A 55 3.08 2.65 -26.30
N GLU A 56 2.83 1.33 -26.29
CA GLU A 56 3.85 0.33 -26.60
C GLU A 56 4.28 0.45 -28.07
N LYS A 57 5.33 1.24 -28.33
CA LYS A 57 6.02 1.22 -29.62
C LYS A 57 6.75 -0.10 -29.77
N GLU A 58 6.32 -0.92 -30.73
CA GLU A 58 6.96 -2.18 -31.12
C GLU A 58 8.40 -1.96 -31.61
N LEU A 59 9.35 -1.88 -30.67
CA LEU A 59 10.78 -1.86 -30.96
C LEU A 59 11.24 -3.26 -31.39
N SER A 60 11.15 -3.50 -32.69
CA SER A 60 11.64 -4.70 -33.35
C SER A 60 13.16 -4.82 -33.24
N PHE A 61 13.63 -5.56 -32.24
CA PHE A 61 15.05 -5.81 -31.98
C PHE A 61 15.70 -6.65 -33.10
N GLN A 62 16.46 -6.00 -33.98
CA GLN A 62 17.51 -6.68 -34.74
C GLN A 62 18.75 -6.85 -33.85
N MET A 63 19.10 -8.08 -33.51
CA MET A 63 20.33 -8.39 -32.77
C MET A 63 21.56 -8.29 -33.68
N ASN A 64 22.47 -7.36 -33.38
CA ASN A 64 23.84 -7.37 -33.89
C ASN A 64 24.82 -7.68 -32.76
N PHE A 65 25.44 -8.86 -32.78
CA PHE A 65 26.39 -9.31 -31.76
C PHE A 65 27.79 -8.69 -31.99
N GLY A 66 28.07 -7.57 -31.32
CA GLY A 66 29.43 -7.01 -31.22
C GLY A 66 30.26 -7.73 -30.16
N LYS A 67 31.40 -8.33 -30.56
CA LYS A 67 32.34 -8.98 -29.62
C LYS A 67 33.23 -7.95 -28.92
N ILE A 68 33.15 -7.90 -27.60
CA ILE A 68 34.27 -7.61 -26.68
C ILE A 68 34.12 -8.64 -25.55
N GLY A 69 35.12 -9.38 -25.08
CA GLY A 69 36.57 -9.18 -25.17
C GLY A 69 37.08 -9.22 -23.74
N GLY A 70 37.24 -10.41 -23.18
CA GLY A 70 37.36 -10.62 -21.74
C GLY A 70 38.80 -10.71 -21.25
N GLU A 71 39.00 -10.33 -19.99
CA GLU A 71 40.16 -10.68 -19.17
C GLU A 71 39.68 -11.45 -17.93
N THR A 72 40.49 -12.40 -17.47
CA THR A 72 40.17 -13.31 -16.38
C THR A 72 40.86 -12.90 -15.08
N GLY A 73 40.10 -12.75 -13.99
CA GLY A 73 40.64 -12.48 -12.66
C GLY A 73 39.87 -13.25 -11.58
N ASN A 74 40.45 -14.34 -11.12
CA ASN A 74 40.13 -15.23 -9.98
C ASN A 74 38.72 -15.21 -9.36
N ALA A 75 38.13 -16.39 -9.25
CA ALA A 75 37.06 -16.65 -8.30
C ALA A 75 37.64 -16.88 -6.90
N GLU A 76 37.20 -16.08 -5.93
CA GLU A 76 37.20 -16.47 -4.52
C GLU A 76 35.75 -16.55 -4.04
N THR A 77 35.55 -17.36 -3.00
CA THR A 77 34.26 -17.87 -2.51
C THR A 77 33.18 -16.81 -2.34
N SER A 78 32.02 -17.04 -2.97
CA SER A 78 30.77 -16.42 -2.55
C SER A 78 30.34 -17.03 -1.20
N GLU A 79 30.67 -16.36 -0.11
CA GLU A 79 30.05 -16.64 1.19
C GLU A 79 28.55 -16.35 1.09
N ASP A 80 27.73 -17.27 1.58
CA ASP A 80 26.33 -16.95 1.90
C ASP A 80 26.31 -15.82 2.95
N PRO A 81 25.32 -14.91 2.91
CA PRO A 81 25.06 -14.02 4.04
C PRO A 81 24.57 -14.88 5.21
N GLY A 82 25.53 -15.33 6.02
CA GLY A 82 25.34 -16.36 7.03
C GLY A 82 24.21 -16.06 8.02
N GLU A 83 23.73 -17.13 8.66
CA GLU A 83 22.80 -17.04 9.78
C GLU A 83 23.36 -16.06 10.81
N GLY A 84 22.68 -14.93 10.99
CA GLY A 84 23.14 -13.89 11.92
C GLY A 84 23.12 -14.46 13.33
N GLU A 85 24.31 -14.63 13.91
CA GLU A 85 24.51 -15.29 15.21
C GLU A 85 23.54 -14.73 16.25
N GLU A 86 22.89 -15.63 17.00
CA GLU A 86 21.99 -15.24 18.08
C GLU A 86 22.79 -14.47 19.14
N GLY A 87 22.59 -13.15 19.19
CA GLY A 87 23.23 -12.29 20.18
C GLY A 87 22.95 -12.82 21.59
N GLU A 88 24.02 -12.97 22.38
CA GLU A 88 24.00 -13.66 23.67
C GLU A 88 22.85 -13.18 24.57
N ASP A 89 22.18 -14.12 25.27
CA ASP A 89 21.05 -13.80 26.17
C ASP A 89 21.52 -12.87 27.30
N GLY A 90 21.32 -11.56 27.10
CA GLY A 90 21.75 -10.51 28.02
C GLY A 90 21.12 -10.65 29.41
N ASP A 91 21.97 -10.77 30.43
CA ASP A 91 21.55 -11.01 31.82
C ASP A 91 20.60 -9.91 32.36
N GLY A 92 19.69 -10.31 33.26
CA GLY A 92 18.38 -9.70 33.54
C GLY A 92 18.33 -8.32 34.18
N ASN A 93 19.31 -7.45 33.96
CA ASN A 93 19.29 -6.04 34.34
C ASN A 93 18.67 -5.18 33.23
N GLY A 94 17.32 -5.12 33.22
CA GLY A 94 16.53 -4.43 32.20
C GLY A 94 17.01 -3.01 31.86
N PHE A 95 17.18 -2.80 30.54
CA PHE A 95 17.71 -1.64 29.80
C PHE A 95 17.20 -0.25 30.22
N SER A 96 16.16 -0.16 31.04
CA SER A 96 15.42 1.09 31.28
C SER A 96 15.40 1.62 32.71
N LYS A 97 15.89 0.87 33.71
CA LYS A 97 15.60 1.06 35.16
C LYS A 97 15.70 2.52 35.64
N GLY A 98 14.59 3.24 35.53
CA GLY A 98 14.42 4.65 35.92
C GLY A 98 14.58 5.69 34.81
N LYS A 99 15.35 5.43 33.73
CA LYS A 99 15.75 6.43 32.71
C LYS A 99 14.57 7.10 32.00
N TYR A 100 13.57 6.32 31.61
CA TYR A 100 12.40 6.80 30.85
C TYR A 100 11.13 6.94 31.68
N LYS A 101 11.20 6.71 33.00
CA LYS A 101 10.03 6.71 33.89
C LYS A 101 9.46 8.12 34.06
N GLY A 102 8.17 8.30 33.84
CA GLY A 102 7.50 9.60 33.80
C GLY A 102 7.74 10.40 32.50
N SER A 103 8.42 9.82 31.51
CA SER A 103 8.62 10.44 30.19
C SER A 103 7.59 9.94 29.17
N GLN A 104 7.47 10.63 28.04
CA GLN A 104 6.64 10.19 26.90
C GLN A 104 7.07 8.83 26.30
N TRP A 105 8.23 8.30 26.69
CA TRP A 105 8.78 7.04 26.19
C TRP A 105 8.56 5.84 27.15
N GLU A 106 7.94 6.03 28.33
CA GLU A 106 7.73 4.93 29.29
C GLU A 106 6.91 3.77 28.69
N GLU A 107 5.87 4.08 27.90
CA GLU A 107 5.01 3.08 27.25
C GLU A 107 5.75 2.34 26.12
N LEU A 108 6.54 3.06 25.30
CA LEU A 108 7.39 2.48 24.25
C LEU A 108 8.39 1.47 24.81
N VAL A 109 9.09 1.86 25.89
CA VAL A 109 10.16 1.06 26.49
C VAL A 109 9.58 -0.18 27.18
N LYS A 110 8.41 -0.06 27.81
CA LYS A 110 7.66 -1.20 28.33
C LYS A 110 7.19 -2.16 27.23
N ASP A 111 6.78 -1.66 26.07
CA ASP A 111 6.42 -2.51 24.93
C ASP A 111 7.65 -3.22 24.33
N LEU A 112 8.82 -2.58 24.29
CA LEU A 112 10.11 -3.18 23.90
C LEU A 112 10.53 -4.29 24.87
N GLU A 113 10.57 -4.01 26.18
CA GLU A 113 10.86 -5.02 27.22
C GLU A 113 9.85 -6.19 27.17
N GLY A 114 8.58 -5.89 26.90
CA GLY A 114 7.52 -6.88 26.76
C GLY A 114 7.50 -7.66 25.43
N THR A 115 8.33 -7.30 24.43
CA THR A 115 8.39 -7.98 23.12
C THR A 115 9.72 -8.69 22.85
N SER A 116 10.79 -8.39 23.60
CA SER A 116 12.13 -9.00 23.44
C SER A 116 12.14 -10.53 23.31
N SER A 117 11.32 -11.23 24.10
CA SER A 117 11.25 -12.70 24.14
C SER A 117 10.02 -13.30 23.43
N LEU A 118 9.27 -12.49 22.66
CA LEU A 118 7.94 -12.87 22.16
C LEU A 118 7.96 -14.12 21.25
N ARG A 119 8.93 -14.22 20.33
CA ARG A 119 9.10 -15.42 19.48
C ARG A 119 9.48 -16.67 20.26
N LYS A 120 10.25 -16.55 21.35
CA LYS A 120 10.60 -17.67 22.24
C LYS A 120 9.38 -18.22 23.01
N GLN A 121 8.23 -17.51 23.01
CA GLN A 121 7.04 -17.86 23.82
C GLN A 121 5.83 -18.40 23.02
N PHE A 122 5.74 -18.17 21.71
CA PHE A 122 4.52 -18.44 20.93
C PHE A 122 4.80 -19.28 19.67
N LYS A 123 3.80 -20.06 19.24
CA LYS A 123 3.90 -20.82 17.99
C LYS A 123 3.91 -19.88 16.78
N ASN A 124 4.83 -20.15 15.85
CA ASN A 124 4.93 -19.48 14.54
C ASN A 124 4.55 -20.44 13.39
N ASP A 125 3.72 -21.44 13.69
CA ASP A 125 3.24 -22.45 12.75
C ASP A 125 2.19 -21.86 11.78
N TYR A 126 2.14 -22.39 10.57
CA TYR A 126 1.14 -22.02 9.58
C TYR A 126 -0.05 -23.00 9.56
N ASP A 127 -1.15 -22.59 10.17
CA ASP A 127 -2.47 -23.22 10.02
C ASP A 127 -3.21 -22.76 8.75
N LEU A 128 -3.92 -23.71 8.11
CA LEU A 128 -4.92 -23.47 7.05
C LEU A 128 -4.43 -22.73 5.78
N ILE A 129 -3.20 -22.99 5.31
CA ILE A 129 -2.78 -22.60 3.95
C ILE A 129 -3.49 -23.48 2.89
N ASN A 130 -3.93 -22.87 1.79
CA ASN A 130 -4.30 -23.60 0.57
C ASN A 130 -3.12 -23.68 -0.39
N GLU A 131 -2.69 -24.91 -0.74
CA GLU A 131 -1.59 -25.19 -1.67
C GLU A 131 -1.79 -24.54 -3.06
N ASN A 132 -3.05 -24.36 -3.49
CA ASN A 132 -3.41 -23.74 -4.76
C ASN A 132 -3.82 -22.26 -4.64
N SER A 133 -3.37 -21.54 -3.61
CA SER A 133 -3.68 -20.11 -3.39
C SER A 133 -3.18 -19.15 -4.48
N GLY A 134 -2.32 -19.60 -5.40
CA GLY A 134 -1.74 -18.80 -6.50
C GLY A 134 -0.64 -17.81 -6.07
N VAL A 135 -0.56 -17.52 -4.77
CA VAL A 135 0.52 -16.78 -4.08
C VAL A 135 1.76 -17.68 -3.98
N ALA A 136 2.97 -17.08 -3.97
CA ALA A 136 4.21 -17.85 -3.91
C ALA A 136 4.54 -18.34 -2.49
N ASP A 137 5.14 -19.54 -2.37
CA ASP A 137 5.68 -20.11 -1.11
C ASP A 137 6.47 -19.08 -0.30
N SER A 138 7.31 -18.30 -1.00
CA SER A 138 8.20 -17.27 -0.44
C SER A 138 7.48 -16.04 0.11
N TYR A 139 6.32 -15.66 -0.44
CA TYR A 139 5.44 -14.67 0.19
C TYR A 139 4.75 -15.27 1.41
N ILE A 140 4.16 -16.48 1.27
CA ILE A 140 3.38 -17.10 2.36
C ILE A 140 4.26 -17.24 3.60
N LYS A 141 5.46 -17.81 3.42
CA LYS A 141 6.47 -18.08 4.45
C LYS A 141 7.36 -16.87 4.78
N ARG A 142 7.05 -15.66 4.30
CA ARG A 142 7.84 -14.46 4.59
C ARG A 142 7.92 -14.21 6.11
N ASN A 143 9.07 -13.76 6.60
CA ASN A 143 9.16 -13.28 7.98
C ASN A 143 8.22 -12.06 8.15
N ARG A 144 7.58 -11.97 9.31
CA ARG A 144 6.68 -10.88 9.68
C ARG A 144 7.21 -10.18 10.91
N ASP A 145 7.22 -8.86 10.89
CA ASP A 145 7.83 -8.03 11.92
C ASP A 145 6.84 -7.82 13.09
N TYR A 146 6.43 -8.92 13.75
CA TYR A 146 5.41 -8.94 14.80
C TYR A 146 5.73 -7.97 15.96
N GLU A 147 7.00 -7.88 16.36
CA GLU A 147 7.48 -6.96 17.38
C GLU A 147 7.36 -5.49 16.93
N ASP A 148 7.72 -5.17 15.67
CA ASP A 148 7.52 -3.84 15.11
C ASP A 148 6.03 -3.48 15.07
N ILE A 149 5.14 -4.41 14.69
CA ILE A 149 3.67 -4.20 14.70
C ILE A 149 3.20 -3.78 16.10
N ILE A 150 3.76 -4.37 17.16
CA ILE A 150 3.43 -4.04 18.54
C ILE A 150 4.06 -2.70 18.96
N VAL A 151 5.33 -2.43 18.59
CA VAL A 151 6.14 -1.31 19.12
C VAL A 151 5.95 0.00 18.32
N LYS A 152 6.07 -0.01 16.99
CA LYS A 152 5.94 1.18 16.12
C LYS A 152 4.47 1.65 16.03
N ASP A 153 4.22 2.79 15.39
CA ASP A 153 2.86 3.25 15.09
C ASP A 153 2.39 2.70 13.74
N VAL A 154 1.35 1.87 13.78
CA VAL A 154 0.71 1.25 12.60
C VAL A 154 -0.41 2.16 12.07
N PHE A 155 -0.94 3.06 12.90
CA PHE A 155 -2.01 3.99 12.54
C PHE A 155 -1.62 5.47 12.81
N PRO A 156 -0.44 5.94 12.33
CA PRO A 156 0.13 7.25 12.64
C PRO A 156 -0.75 8.46 12.29
N THR A 157 -1.72 8.26 11.40
CA THR A 157 -2.70 9.26 10.95
C THR A 157 -3.82 9.52 11.98
N VAL A 158 -4.12 8.58 12.88
CA VAL A 158 -5.22 8.71 13.86
C VAL A 158 -4.99 9.87 14.83
N LYS A 159 -3.73 10.17 15.15
CA LYS A 159 -3.35 11.24 16.08
C LYS A 159 -3.83 12.62 15.62
N GLY A 160 -3.74 12.95 14.33
CA GLY A 160 -4.19 14.24 13.77
C GLY A 160 -5.57 14.21 13.09
N ILE A 161 -6.31 13.08 13.14
CA ILE A 161 -7.41 12.84 12.19
C ILE A 161 -8.62 13.77 12.30
N ARG A 162 -8.82 14.44 13.44
CA ARG A 162 -9.94 15.38 13.68
C ARG A 162 -9.55 16.85 13.50
N ASP A 163 -8.26 17.12 13.33
CA ASP A 163 -7.65 18.43 13.27
C ASP A 163 -7.57 18.91 11.79
N PRO A 164 -7.49 20.20 11.45
CA PRO A 164 -7.33 20.64 10.06
C PRO A 164 -6.00 20.14 9.48
N PHE A 165 -5.95 19.73 8.21
CA PHE A 165 -4.74 19.20 7.57
C PHE A 165 -3.57 20.19 7.58
N ARG A 166 -3.85 21.50 7.52
CA ARG A 166 -2.85 22.56 7.73
C ARG A 166 -2.05 22.38 9.02
N VAL A 167 -2.67 21.88 10.09
CA VAL A 167 -2.00 21.64 11.40
C VAL A 167 -1.03 20.45 11.32
N ASP A 168 -1.28 19.45 10.47
CA ASP A 168 -0.32 18.36 10.23
C ASP A 168 0.93 18.88 9.51
N ILE A 169 0.78 19.85 8.60
CA ILE A 169 1.90 20.52 7.90
C ILE A 169 2.66 21.47 8.85
N GLU A 170 1.96 22.29 9.63
CA GLU A 170 2.60 23.27 10.53
C GLU A 170 3.42 22.63 11.67
N ASN A 171 3.08 21.40 12.07
CA ASN A 171 3.83 20.64 13.07
C ASN A 171 4.73 19.55 12.44
N ALA A 172 5.00 19.60 11.13
CA ALA A 172 5.65 18.50 10.42
C ALA A 172 7.08 18.20 10.90
N GLU A 173 7.90 19.24 11.10
CA GLU A 173 9.28 19.12 11.60
C GLU A 173 9.32 18.53 13.02
N ASP A 174 8.51 19.05 13.95
CA ASP A 174 8.42 18.55 15.32
C ASP A 174 7.94 17.10 15.38
N ASN A 175 6.94 16.72 14.56
CA ASN A 175 6.50 15.34 14.46
C ASN A 175 7.58 14.41 13.89
N LEU A 176 8.39 14.89 12.92
CA LEU A 176 9.52 14.12 12.39
C LEU A 176 10.65 14.01 13.42
N PHE A 177 10.90 15.04 14.22
CA PHE A 177 11.86 15.02 15.30
C PHE A 177 11.52 13.97 16.36
N VAL A 178 10.29 14.02 16.87
CA VAL A 178 9.76 13.04 17.85
C VAL A 178 9.80 11.62 17.27
N HIS A 179 9.46 11.44 15.99
CA HIS A 179 9.55 10.16 15.29
C HIS A 179 10.98 9.61 15.21
N LYS A 180 11.96 10.46 14.84
CA LYS A 180 13.38 10.07 14.76
C LYS A 180 13.96 9.70 16.12
N GLU A 181 13.65 10.47 17.17
CA GLU A 181 14.09 10.17 18.55
C GLU A 181 13.51 8.82 19.03
N ARG A 182 12.21 8.56 18.76
CA ARG A 182 11.58 7.26 19.06
C ARG A 182 12.28 6.11 18.34
N ASN A 183 12.52 6.25 17.04
CA ASN A 183 13.20 5.21 16.25
C ASN A 183 14.63 4.97 16.73
N ARG A 184 15.34 6.00 17.23
CA ARG A 184 16.64 5.81 17.88
C ARG A 184 16.52 4.98 19.15
N ILE A 185 15.58 5.29 20.05
CA ILE A 185 15.36 4.52 21.30
C ILE A 185 15.05 3.04 21.01
N ILE A 186 14.29 2.75 19.94
CA ILE A 186 14.03 1.38 19.48
C ILE A 186 15.31 0.65 19.05
N GLU A 187 16.20 1.33 18.32
CA GLU A 187 17.44 0.75 17.81
C GLU A 187 18.57 0.70 18.86
N ASP A 188 18.62 1.66 19.78
CA ASP A 188 19.47 1.67 20.97
C ASP A 188 19.14 0.44 21.85
N PHE A 189 17.84 0.17 22.10
CA PHE A 189 17.35 -1.02 22.80
C PHE A 189 17.80 -2.33 22.14
N ARG A 190 17.71 -2.40 20.81
CA ARG A 190 18.06 -3.61 20.03
C ARG A 190 19.54 -3.94 20.01
N LYS A 191 20.39 -2.93 20.21
CA LYS A 191 21.86 -3.07 20.21
C LYS A 191 22.45 -3.21 21.61
N GLY A 192 21.65 -2.96 22.65
CA GLY A 192 22.15 -2.86 24.03
C GLY A 192 23.04 -1.63 24.27
N ASP A 193 23.01 -0.64 23.37
CA ASP A 193 23.87 0.55 23.42
C ASP A 193 23.05 1.79 23.76
N GLU A 194 23.30 2.36 24.94
CA GLU A 194 22.64 3.58 25.43
C GLU A 194 23.43 4.87 25.13
N SER A 195 24.60 4.78 24.47
CA SER A 195 25.55 5.91 24.33
C SER A 195 25.18 6.93 23.25
N SER A 196 24.24 6.58 22.36
CA SER A 196 23.72 7.45 21.31
C SER A 196 23.25 8.81 21.85
N PRO A 197 23.82 9.96 21.40
CA PRO A 197 23.39 11.27 21.88
C PRO A 197 21.96 11.61 21.43
N PRO A 198 21.26 12.50 22.17
CA PRO A 198 19.97 13.04 21.74
C PRO A 198 20.09 13.63 20.33
N ILE A 199 19.11 13.39 19.47
CA ILE A 199 19.15 13.94 18.12
C ILE A 199 19.13 15.46 18.23
N THR A 200 20.15 16.12 17.68
CA THR A 200 20.20 17.58 17.59
C THR A 200 19.94 17.97 16.15
N MET A 201 18.79 18.62 15.88
CA MET A 201 18.57 19.19 14.55
C MET A 201 19.55 20.33 14.33
N ARG A 202 20.56 20.09 13.48
CA ARG A 202 21.19 21.19 12.74
C ARG A 202 20.18 21.68 11.72
N ILE A 203 19.35 22.64 12.12
CA ILE A 203 18.52 23.39 11.17
C ILE A 203 19.49 24.16 10.28
N SER A 204 19.72 23.64 9.07
CA SER A 204 20.56 24.26 8.05
C SER A 204 19.81 25.45 7.46
N LYS A 205 19.77 26.56 8.21
CA LYS A 205 19.46 27.91 7.68
C LYS A 205 20.63 28.42 6.84
N GLU A 206 20.97 27.68 5.80
CA GLU A 206 21.80 28.18 4.71
C GLU A 206 20.88 29.01 3.81
N GLY A 207 21.02 30.33 3.89
CA GLY A 207 20.27 31.26 3.06
C GLY A 207 20.75 31.24 1.61
N GLU A 208 19.84 31.57 0.69
CA GLU A 208 20.16 31.84 -0.72
C GLU A 208 21.00 30.75 -1.40
N ALA A 209 20.61 29.48 -1.21
CA ALA A 209 21.12 28.38 -2.00
C ALA A 209 20.96 28.68 -3.51
N GLU A 210 21.99 28.38 -4.30
CA GLU A 210 21.94 28.45 -5.76
C GLU A 210 20.73 27.69 -6.31
N PRO A 211 20.17 28.09 -7.47
CA PRO A 211 19.02 27.41 -8.05
C PRO A 211 19.35 25.93 -8.29
N LYS A 212 18.79 25.08 -7.41
CA LYS A 212 18.94 23.62 -7.44
C LYS A 212 18.80 23.11 -8.88
N SER A 213 19.69 22.21 -9.30
CA SER A 213 19.60 21.64 -10.64
C SER A 213 18.29 20.85 -10.81
N PRO A 214 17.62 20.93 -11.97
CA PRO A 214 16.52 20.02 -12.30
C PRO A 214 17.02 18.58 -12.34
N LEU A 215 16.27 17.65 -11.75
CA LEU A 215 16.58 16.22 -11.93
C LEU A 215 16.30 15.84 -13.38
N THR A 216 17.23 15.15 -14.04
CA THR A 216 17.02 14.60 -15.38
C THR A 216 17.29 13.10 -15.32
N MET A 217 16.23 12.29 -15.33
CA MET A 217 16.33 10.85 -15.19
C MET A 217 15.12 10.17 -15.85
N THR A 218 15.38 9.47 -16.95
CA THR A 218 14.33 8.85 -17.78
C THR A 218 13.53 7.82 -16.99
N LYS A 219 12.30 7.53 -17.43
CA LYS A 219 11.44 6.51 -16.82
C LYS A 219 12.16 5.17 -16.67
N ASP A 220 12.89 4.72 -17.69
CA ASP A 220 13.72 3.51 -17.65
C ASP A 220 14.84 3.56 -16.58
N ASP A 221 15.45 4.72 -16.37
CA ASP A 221 16.44 4.91 -15.30
C ASP A 221 15.79 4.85 -13.91
N ARG A 222 14.61 5.47 -13.75
CA ARG A 222 13.83 5.44 -12.51
C ARG A 222 13.40 4.01 -12.19
N THR A 223 12.77 3.29 -13.12
CA THR A 223 12.38 1.89 -12.93
C THR A 223 13.59 0.99 -12.68
N ARG A 224 14.74 1.19 -13.35
CA ARG A 224 15.98 0.44 -13.04
C ARG A 224 16.52 0.71 -11.63
N TYR A 225 16.44 1.95 -11.14
CA TYR A 225 16.76 2.27 -9.75
C TYR A 225 15.79 1.59 -8.76
N LEU A 226 14.50 1.65 -9.07
CA LEU A 226 13.42 1.10 -8.24
C LEU A 226 13.53 -0.42 -8.18
N ASP A 227 13.76 -1.12 -9.28
CA ASP A 227 14.02 -2.57 -9.33
C ASP A 227 15.22 -2.98 -8.47
N LYS A 228 16.32 -2.22 -8.56
CA LYS A 228 17.54 -2.45 -7.76
C LYS A 228 17.31 -2.26 -6.26
N THR A 229 16.46 -1.31 -5.87
CA THR A 229 16.23 -0.95 -4.46
C THR A 229 15.06 -1.72 -3.83
N LEU A 230 14.12 -2.25 -4.61
CA LEU A 230 12.85 -2.87 -4.15
C LEU A 230 13.03 -3.93 -3.05
N LYS A 231 14.12 -4.71 -3.10
CA LYS A 231 14.46 -5.77 -2.12
C LYS A 231 14.91 -5.25 -0.75
N GLN A 232 15.35 -4.01 -0.63
CA GLN A 232 15.81 -3.45 0.65
C GLN A 232 14.64 -3.26 1.65
N LYS A 233 14.96 -3.06 2.93
CA LYS A 233 14.01 -2.51 3.92
C LYS A 233 13.49 -1.15 3.45
N LYS A 234 12.21 -0.85 3.68
CA LYS A 234 11.54 0.33 3.07
C LYS A 234 12.06 1.65 3.65
N GLU A 235 12.41 1.65 4.94
CA GLU A 235 13.05 2.79 5.60
C GLU A 235 14.37 3.15 4.90
N LYS A 236 15.20 2.14 4.61
CA LYS A 236 16.47 2.34 3.87
C LYS A 236 16.24 2.87 2.45
N GLN A 237 15.25 2.36 1.72
CA GLN A 237 14.93 2.85 0.37
C GLN A 237 14.53 4.33 0.38
N LEU A 238 13.75 4.73 1.40
CA LEU A 238 13.32 6.11 1.60
C LEU A 238 14.49 7.02 1.97
N ASP A 239 15.35 6.60 2.91
CA ASP A 239 16.52 7.37 3.34
C ASP A 239 17.58 7.49 2.22
N GLU A 240 17.81 6.41 1.47
CA GLU A 240 18.69 6.36 0.28
C GLU A 240 18.14 7.23 -0.87
N PHE A 241 16.82 7.40 -0.95
CA PHE A 241 16.19 8.32 -1.90
C PHE A 241 16.30 9.79 -1.44
N ILE A 242 15.89 10.10 -0.20
CA ILE A 242 15.86 11.47 0.33
C ILE A 242 17.26 12.09 0.30
N SER A 243 18.26 11.35 0.76
CA SER A 243 19.67 11.79 0.78
C SER A 243 20.29 12.04 -0.60
N ARG A 244 19.69 11.51 -1.68
CA ARG A 244 20.20 11.67 -3.06
C ARG A 244 19.37 12.60 -3.94
N PHE A 245 18.05 12.62 -3.81
CA PHE A 245 17.17 13.20 -4.83
C PHE A 245 16.35 14.40 -4.34
N MET A 246 16.05 14.54 -3.05
CA MET A 246 15.29 15.70 -2.53
C MET A 246 16.10 17.02 -2.53
N GLY A 247 17.38 16.96 -2.90
CA GLY A 247 18.23 18.12 -3.13
C GLY A 247 18.01 18.84 -4.48
N TYR A 248 17.31 18.23 -5.44
CA TYR A 248 17.08 18.79 -6.78
C TYR A 248 15.91 19.79 -6.83
N ASP A 249 15.73 20.50 -7.96
CA ASP A 249 14.62 21.45 -8.17
C ASP A 249 13.25 20.76 -7.95
N PRO A 250 12.43 21.21 -6.99
CA PRO A 250 11.13 20.59 -6.69
C PRO A 250 10.05 20.92 -7.73
N ASP A 251 10.27 21.91 -8.60
CA ASP A 251 9.30 22.32 -9.63
C ASP A 251 9.73 21.93 -11.06
N LYS A 252 10.99 21.56 -11.29
CA LYS A 252 11.51 21.26 -12.65
C LYS A 252 12.21 19.91 -12.75
N GLY A 253 12.01 19.27 -13.90
CA GLY A 253 12.60 17.96 -14.21
C GLY A 253 11.84 16.81 -13.56
N ASP A 254 12.52 15.67 -13.41
CA ASP A 254 11.91 14.38 -13.07
C ASP A 254 11.66 14.16 -11.57
N LEU A 255 11.94 15.12 -10.67
CA LEU A 255 11.85 14.87 -9.22
C LEU A 255 10.42 14.58 -8.75
N SER A 256 9.42 15.31 -9.24
CA SER A 256 8.01 15.07 -8.88
C SER A 256 7.57 13.66 -9.31
N TYR A 257 7.84 13.31 -10.58
CA TYR A 257 7.61 11.97 -11.10
C TYR A 257 8.36 10.90 -10.29
N PHE A 258 9.60 11.14 -9.88
CA PHE A 258 10.36 10.14 -9.14
C PHE A 258 9.88 9.94 -7.70
N VAL A 259 9.37 10.98 -7.04
CA VAL A 259 8.72 10.86 -5.71
C VAL A 259 7.43 10.04 -5.82
N ARG A 260 6.61 10.29 -6.85
CA ARG A 260 5.44 9.49 -7.21
C ARG A 260 5.83 8.03 -7.46
N ASP A 261 6.74 7.80 -8.40
CA ASP A 261 7.18 6.48 -8.85
C ASP A 261 7.85 5.68 -7.68
N LEU A 262 8.57 6.35 -6.75
CA LEU A 262 9.12 5.73 -5.53
C LEU A 262 8.02 5.20 -4.59
N TYR A 263 7.10 6.08 -4.18
CA TYR A 263 6.03 5.68 -3.27
C TYR A 263 5.19 4.55 -3.90
N TYR A 264 5.09 4.54 -5.24
CA TYR A 264 4.28 3.59 -5.99
C TYR A 264 4.87 2.26 -6.38
N GLU A 265 6.06 2.23 -6.95
CA GLU A 265 6.66 0.97 -7.39
C GLU A 265 7.21 0.18 -6.21
N ASN A 266 7.62 0.85 -5.12
CA ASN A 266 8.46 0.23 -4.09
C ASN A 266 7.90 0.29 -2.65
N LEU A 267 7.38 1.43 -2.20
CA LEU A 267 7.14 1.65 -0.76
C LEU A 267 5.75 1.24 -0.28
N GLN A 268 4.68 1.51 -1.03
CA GLN A 268 3.49 0.65 -0.92
C GLN A 268 3.82 -0.68 -1.59
N ARG A 269 3.67 -1.80 -0.88
CA ARG A 269 3.69 -3.14 -1.47
C ARG A 269 2.31 -3.78 -1.36
N LEU A 270 2.09 -4.82 -2.13
CA LEU A 270 0.86 -5.60 -2.11
C LEU A 270 0.92 -6.65 -0.99
N ALA A 271 -0.19 -6.82 -0.27
CA ALA A 271 -0.44 -8.03 0.51
C ALA A 271 -1.52 -8.86 -0.17
N TYR A 272 -1.41 -10.19 -0.03
CA TYR A 272 -2.26 -11.15 -0.75
C TYR A 272 -3.00 -12.07 0.24
N PRO A 273 -4.31 -12.32 0.05
CA PRO A 273 -5.00 -13.36 0.81
C PRO A 273 -4.55 -14.76 0.33
N PHE A 274 -4.04 -15.60 1.23
CA PHE A 274 -3.54 -16.95 0.93
C PHE A 274 -4.08 -18.06 1.86
N SER A 275 -4.72 -17.70 2.97
CA SER A 275 -5.28 -18.62 3.97
C SER A 275 -6.79 -18.42 4.07
N GLY A 276 -7.50 -19.47 4.52
CA GLY A 276 -8.91 -19.37 4.92
C GLY A 276 -9.12 -18.63 6.26
N ASP A 277 -8.05 -18.47 7.06
CA ASP A 277 -8.08 -17.64 8.25
C ASP A 277 -7.72 -16.18 7.90
N PRO A 278 -8.66 -15.21 8.04
CA PRO A 278 -8.41 -13.82 7.67
C PRO A 278 -7.45 -13.09 8.61
N SER A 279 -7.12 -13.65 9.78
CA SER A 279 -6.15 -13.03 10.69
C SER A 279 -4.72 -12.96 10.11
N TYR A 280 -4.37 -13.80 9.13
CA TYR A 280 -3.14 -13.65 8.34
C TYR A 280 -3.13 -12.35 7.53
N PHE A 281 -4.24 -12.07 6.85
CA PHE A 281 -4.37 -10.85 6.04
C PHE A 281 -4.33 -9.61 6.94
N ALA A 282 -4.93 -9.65 8.13
CA ALA A 282 -4.84 -8.55 9.10
C ALA A 282 -3.39 -8.25 9.55
N ILE A 283 -2.57 -9.27 9.84
CA ILE A 283 -1.14 -9.07 10.17
C ILE A 283 -0.36 -8.53 8.97
N ASP A 284 -0.54 -9.11 7.77
CA ASP A 284 0.11 -8.59 6.56
C ASP A 284 -0.29 -7.12 6.31
N TYR A 285 -1.56 -6.75 6.55
CA TYR A 285 -2.03 -5.37 6.45
C TYR A 285 -1.33 -4.45 7.46
N PHE A 286 -1.11 -4.89 8.70
CA PHE A 286 -0.41 -4.13 9.72
C PHE A 286 1.09 -3.97 9.37
N GLN A 287 1.74 -5.04 8.88
CA GLN A 287 3.13 -4.98 8.42
C GLN A 287 3.33 -4.02 7.24
N GLU A 288 2.43 -4.04 6.26
CA GLU A 288 2.47 -3.07 5.16
C GLU A 288 2.08 -1.64 5.59
N ASN A 289 1.55 -1.43 6.81
CA ASN A 289 1.28 -0.11 7.39
C ASN A 289 2.39 0.46 8.27
N LEU A 290 3.24 -0.37 8.91
CA LEU A 290 4.41 0.07 9.69
C LEU A 290 5.21 1.19 9.02
N ASN A 291 5.70 0.88 7.82
CA ASN A 291 6.60 1.73 7.04
C ASN A 291 5.91 2.99 6.47
N LYS A 292 4.59 3.13 6.66
CA LYS A 292 3.89 4.35 6.27
C LYS A 292 4.12 5.48 7.26
N GLU A 293 4.51 5.21 8.51
CA GLU A 293 4.87 6.31 9.41
C GLU A 293 6.18 6.98 8.98
N ASP A 294 7.24 6.21 8.78
CA ASP A 294 8.54 6.75 8.34
C ASP A 294 8.38 7.58 7.06
N PHE A 295 7.59 7.07 6.11
CA PHE A 295 7.23 7.80 4.90
C PHE A 295 6.40 9.06 5.19
N LEU A 296 5.30 8.96 5.93
CA LEU A 296 4.40 10.08 6.24
C LEU A 296 5.12 11.20 6.97
N ARG A 297 5.97 10.89 7.97
CA ARG A 297 6.71 11.88 8.75
C ARG A 297 7.77 12.58 7.91
N GLN A 298 8.54 11.84 7.11
CA GLN A 298 9.57 12.44 6.26
C GLN A 298 8.96 13.28 5.13
N MET A 299 7.87 12.80 4.50
CA MET A 299 7.23 13.55 3.42
C MET A 299 6.32 14.69 3.88
N MET A 300 5.79 14.68 5.11
CA MET A 300 5.13 15.87 5.66
C MET A 300 6.13 17.02 5.86
N ALA A 301 7.35 16.73 6.32
CA ALA A 301 8.41 17.73 6.47
C ALA A 301 8.91 18.25 5.10
N ALA A 302 9.09 17.35 4.13
CA ALA A 302 9.35 17.76 2.76
C ALA A 302 8.21 18.59 2.15
N LEU A 303 6.95 18.31 2.52
CA LEU A 303 5.79 19.10 2.08
C LEU A 303 5.78 20.50 2.69
N SER A 304 6.11 20.68 3.97
CA SER A 304 6.17 22.01 4.59
C SER A 304 7.20 22.93 3.93
N GLU A 305 8.31 22.37 3.44
CA GLU A 305 9.32 23.11 2.65
C GLU A 305 8.88 23.36 1.20
N ASN A 306 8.25 22.38 0.55
CA ASN A 306 8.02 22.36 -0.90
C ASN A 306 6.54 22.61 -1.31
N LEU A 307 5.72 23.16 -0.41
CA LEU A 307 4.29 23.41 -0.64
C LEU A 307 4.06 24.39 -1.80
N GLY A 308 3.38 23.93 -2.84
CA GLY A 308 3.10 24.72 -4.05
C GLY A 308 4.12 24.53 -5.17
N THR A 309 4.90 23.45 -5.13
CA THR A 309 5.73 22.95 -6.24
C THR A 309 5.09 21.71 -6.88
N ASN A 310 5.57 21.32 -8.07
CA ASN A 310 5.18 20.05 -8.72
C ASN A 310 5.46 18.83 -7.80
N THR A 311 6.60 18.80 -7.11
CA THR A 311 6.94 17.73 -6.15
C THR A 311 6.02 17.77 -4.92
N GLY A 312 5.71 18.95 -4.38
CA GLY A 312 4.73 19.09 -3.29
C GLY A 312 3.33 18.59 -3.68
N THR A 313 2.94 18.71 -4.95
CA THR A 313 1.67 18.18 -5.47
C THR A 313 1.65 16.65 -5.48
N GLU A 314 2.75 16.01 -5.89
CA GLU A 314 2.88 14.53 -5.84
C GLU A 314 2.94 14.00 -4.40
N ILE A 315 3.58 14.73 -3.49
CA ILE A 315 3.55 14.44 -2.05
C ILE A 315 2.12 14.55 -1.49
N LEU A 316 1.29 15.49 -1.96
CA LEU A 316 -0.10 15.62 -1.51
C LEU A 316 -1.00 14.47 -1.98
N PHE A 317 -0.92 14.04 -3.24
CA PHE A 317 -1.61 12.81 -3.70
C PHE A 317 -1.18 11.58 -2.90
N THR A 318 0.13 11.50 -2.65
CA THR A 318 0.77 10.46 -1.87
C THR A 318 0.26 10.41 -0.42
N ILE A 319 0.15 11.55 0.26
CA ILE A 319 -0.37 11.63 1.63
C ILE A 319 -1.87 11.30 1.66
N GLU A 320 -2.66 11.82 0.73
CA GLU A 320 -4.09 11.48 0.56
C GLU A 320 -4.31 9.95 0.51
N ASN A 321 -3.48 9.27 -0.28
CA ASN A 321 -3.49 7.83 -0.44
C ASN A 321 -3.13 7.07 0.85
N ILE A 322 -2.15 7.59 1.62
CA ILE A 322 -1.83 7.05 2.96
C ILE A 322 -3.05 7.11 3.87
N TYR A 323 -3.80 8.23 3.88
CA TYR A 323 -5.03 8.33 4.68
C TYR A 323 -6.10 7.33 4.20
N GLU A 324 -6.28 7.09 2.89
CA GLU A 324 -7.20 6.05 2.41
C GLU A 324 -6.77 4.63 2.85
N ILE A 325 -5.48 4.27 2.76
CA ILE A 325 -4.99 2.97 3.25
C ILE A 325 -5.21 2.84 4.76
N GLN A 326 -4.94 3.91 5.52
CA GLN A 326 -5.07 3.92 6.97
C GLN A 326 -6.53 3.78 7.43
N SER A 327 -7.47 4.38 6.70
CA SER A 327 -8.91 4.16 6.91
C SER A 327 -9.27 2.67 6.80
N ARG A 328 -8.82 2.01 5.71
CA ARG A 328 -9.01 0.55 5.50
C ARG A 328 -8.24 -0.30 6.53
N ALA A 329 -7.09 0.17 7.00
CA ALA A 329 -6.31 -0.50 8.04
C ALA A 329 -7.04 -0.55 9.39
N LEU A 330 -7.81 0.50 9.71
CA LEU A 330 -8.65 0.55 10.91
C LEU A 330 -9.91 -0.33 10.78
N GLU A 331 -10.42 -0.55 9.58
CA GLU A 331 -11.43 -1.61 9.35
C GLU A 331 -10.88 -2.99 9.70
N GLN A 332 -9.63 -3.29 9.33
CA GLN A 332 -8.95 -4.52 9.74
C GLN A 332 -8.75 -4.61 11.27
N TYR A 333 -8.50 -3.50 11.96
CA TYR A 333 -8.51 -3.46 13.43
C TYR A 333 -9.88 -3.81 14.03
N PHE A 334 -10.98 -3.32 13.46
CA PHE A 334 -12.33 -3.70 13.91
C PHE A 334 -12.64 -5.18 13.63
N GLN A 335 -12.21 -5.71 12.49
CA GLN A 335 -12.40 -7.12 12.14
C GLN A 335 -11.55 -8.05 13.03
N ALA A 336 -10.30 -7.67 13.33
CA ALA A 336 -9.41 -8.40 14.25
C ALA A 336 -10.01 -8.57 15.66
N LYS A 337 -10.79 -7.59 16.14
CA LYS A 337 -11.52 -7.70 17.43
C LYS A 337 -12.62 -8.76 17.42
N GLU A 338 -13.20 -9.07 16.27
CA GLU A 338 -14.14 -10.20 16.13
C GLU A 338 -13.39 -11.53 15.97
N TYR A 339 -12.27 -11.54 15.24
CA TYR A 339 -11.41 -12.73 15.13
C TYR A 339 -10.91 -13.17 16.53
N LEU A 340 -10.48 -12.24 17.38
CA LEU A 340 -10.04 -12.50 18.76
C LEU A 340 -11.11 -13.14 19.65
N LYS A 341 -12.40 -12.76 19.47
CA LYS A 341 -13.53 -13.37 20.19
C LYS A 341 -13.74 -14.82 19.75
N LEU A 342 -13.73 -15.05 18.43
CA LEU A 342 -14.06 -16.32 17.81
C LEU A 342 -12.91 -17.34 17.83
N ALA A 343 -11.67 -16.90 18.08
CA ALA A 343 -10.48 -17.75 18.00
C ALA A 343 -10.51 -18.95 18.96
N THR A 344 -10.03 -20.10 18.49
CA THR A 344 -9.91 -21.32 19.32
C THR A 344 -8.80 -21.19 20.39
N PRO A 345 -8.74 -22.10 21.38
CA PRO A 345 -7.64 -22.14 22.36
C PRO A 345 -6.26 -22.30 21.69
N GLU A 346 -6.18 -23.06 20.60
CA GLU A 346 -4.96 -23.33 19.85
C GLU A 346 -4.51 -22.10 19.07
N GLN A 347 -5.44 -21.42 18.37
CA GLN A 347 -5.17 -20.17 17.68
C GLN A 347 -4.63 -19.09 18.63
N LYS A 348 -5.16 -19.03 19.86
CA LYS A 348 -4.69 -18.10 20.92
C LYS A 348 -3.27 -18.39 21.43
N GLN A 349 -2.66 -19.53 21.07
CA GLN A 349 -1.24 -19.84 21.35
C GLN A 349 -0.30 -19.48 20.18
N THR A 350 -0.81 -18.85 19.12
CA THR A 350 -0.01 -18.38 17.99
C THR A 350 0.45 -16.93 18.18
N LEU A 351 1.65 -16.62 17.66
CA LEU A 351 2.23 -15.28 17.66
C LEU A 351 1.33 -14.26 16.93
N ARG A 352 0.63 -14.73 15.89
CA ARG A 352 -0.39 -14.01 15.13
C ARG A 352 -1.50 -13.44 16.02
N TYR A 353 -2.15 -14.26 16.82
CA TYR A 353 -3.27 -13.82 17.66
C TYR A 353 -2.83 -13.00 18.88
N GLU A 354 -1.66 -13.26 19.46
CA GLU A 354 -1.09 -12.39 20.51
C GLU A 354 -0.78 -10.98 19.96
N THR A 355 -0.24 -10.90 18.74
CA THR A 355 0.00 -9.62 18.05
C THR A 355 -1.31 -8.86 17.83
N LEU A 356 -2.38 -9.54 17.37
CA LEU A 356 -3.71 -8.93 17.25
C LEU A 356 -4.26 -8.46 18.60
N ARG A 357 -4.03 -9.21 19.70
CA ARG A 357 -4.47 -8.82 21.04
C ARG A 357 -3.80 -7.54 21.52
N ARG A 358 -2.46 -7.46 21.42
CA ARG A 358 -1.71 -6.25 21.82
C ARG A 358 -2.05 -5.05 20.95
N MET A 359 -2.19 -5.25 19.64
CA MET A 359 -2.73 -4.22 18.72
C MET A 359 -4.12 -3.73 19.16
N SER A 360 -5.02 -4.65 19.51
CA SER A 360 -6.36 -4.32 20.01
C SER A 360 -6.33 -3.50 21.31
N GLU A 361 -5.31 -3.69 22.15
CA GLU A 361 -5.17 -2.98 23.43
C GLU A 361 -4.52 -1.60 23.23
N LYS A 362 -3.43 -1.51 22.46
CA LYS A 362 -2.67 -0.27 22.18
C LYS A 362 -3.56 0.85 21.64
N TYR A 363 -4.33 0.60 20.58
CA TYR A 363 -5.16 1.63 19.95
C TYR A 363 -6.53 1.84 20.63
N LYS A 364 -6.90 1.00 21.61
CA LYS A 364 -8.19 1.12 22.32
C LYS A 364 -8.39 2.50 22.93
N LYS A 365 -7.38 3.04 23.61
CA LYS A 365 -7.44 4.37 24.25
C LYS A 365 -7.55 5.48 23.21
N LEU A 366 -6.62 5.51 22.24
CA LEU A 366 -6.57 6.54 21.20
C LEU A 366 -7.86 6.61 20.36
N LEU A 367 -8.45 5.46 20.01
CA LEU A 367 -9.70 5.43 19.24
C LEU A 367 -10.92 5.87 20.06
N LEU A 368 -10.95 5.62 21.38
CA LEU A 368 -11.98 6.20 22.27
C LEU A 368 -11.84 7.73 22.33
N GLU A 369 -10.62 8.25 22.50
CA GLU A 369 -10.32 9.69 22.57
C GLU A 369 -10.67 10.43 21.27
N LYS A 370 -10.32 9.87 20.11
CA LYS A 370 -10.63 10.46 18.79
C LYS A 370 -12.06 10.17 18.30
N LYS A 371 -12.88 9.50 19.12
CA LYS A 371 -14.29 9.12 18.87
C LYS A 371 -14.42 8.31 17.58
N LEU A 372 -13.77 7.15 17.56
CA LEU A 372 -13.71 6.19 16.45
C LEU A 372 -14.11 4.81 16.99
N PHE A 373 -15.42 4.63 17.24
CA PHE A 373 -15.97 3.43 17.88
C PHE A 373 -16.33 2.33 16.88
N HIS A 374 -16.67 2.73 15.64
CA HIS A 374 -17.14 1.88 14.56
C HIS A 374 -16.50 2.26 13.21
N PRO A 375 -16.52 1.37 12.20
CA PRO A 375 -16.02 1.68 10.85
C PRO A 375 -16.60 2.94 10.21
N LYS A 376 -17.86 3.28 10.50
CA LYS A 376 -18.51 4.52 10.02
C LYS A 376 -17.87 5.80 10.57
N ASP A 377 -17.41 5.77 11.83
CA ASP A 377 -16.77 6.93 12.45
C ASP A 377 -15.39 7.19 11.83
N VAL A 378 -14.70 6.11 11.45
CA VAL A 378 -13.44 6.13 10.70
C VAL A 378 -13.67 6.64 9.29
N GLU A 379 -14.61 6.07 8.55
CA GLU A 379 -15.02 6.55 7.22
C GLU A 379 -15.28 8.07 7.26
N GLU A 380 -16.07 8.56 8.21
CA GLU A 380 -16.36 10.00 8.34
C GLU A 380 -15.15 10.87 8.69
N ALA A 381 -14.26 10.39 9.57
CA ALA A 381 -13.06 11.14 9.94
C ALA A 381 -12.05 11.22 8.77
N TYR A 382 -11.81 10.09 8.12
CA TYR A 382 -10.86 9.98 7.02
C TYR A 382 -11.39 10.63 5.74
N SER A 383 -12.69 10.51 5.41
CA SER A 383 -13.25 11.18 4.23
C SER A 383 -13.11 12.70 4.31
N LYS A 384 -13.33 13.28 5.49
CA LYS A 384 -13.17 14.72 5.74
C LYS A 384 -11.71 15.16 5.58
N LYS A 385 -10.77 14.45 6.21
CA LYS A 385 -9.33 14.75 6.10
C LYS A 385 -8.82 14.59 4.65
N ARG A 386 -9.25 13.55 3.93
CA ARG A 386 -8.90 13.34 2.51
C ARG A 386 -9.35 14.50 1.62
N VAL A 387 -10.58 14.99 1.82
CA VAL A 387 -11.08 16.18 1.09
C VAL A 387 -10.28 17.44 1.44
N ASP A 388 -9.86 17.64 2.70
CA ASP A 388 -9.03 18.78 3.13
C ASP A 388 -7.61 18.75 2.50
N ILE A 389 -7.02 17.55 2.39
CA ILE A 389 -5.75 17.32 1.64
C ILE A 389 -5.93 17.66 0.16
N LEU A 390 -7.03 17.19 -0.46
CA LEU A 390 -7.32 17.43 -1.87
C LEU A 390 -7.65 18.90 -2.17
N ASP A 391 -8.37 19.60 -1.30
CA ASP A 391 -8.60 21.05 -1.43
C ASP A 391 -7.29 21.83 -1.24
N THR A 392 -6.41 21.39 -0.34
CA THR A 392 -5.05 21.94 -0.21
C THR A 392 -4.25 21.77 -1.51
N LEU A 393 -4.28 20.58 -2.13
CA LEU A 393 -3.66 20.29 -3.42
C LEU A 393 -4.23 21.18 -4.54
N ILE A 394 -5.55 21.21 -4.69
CA ILE A 394 -6.26 22.00 -5.70
C ILE A 394 -5.97 23.50 -5.54
N ALA A 395 -5.83 24.00 -4.30
CA ALA A 395 -5.54 25.39 -3.99
C ALA A 395 -4.06 25.78 -4.13
N LYS A 396 -3.12 24.84 -3.99
CA LYS A 396 -1.68 25.13 -3.95
C LYS A 396 -0.89 24.70 -5.19
N THR A 397 -1.36 23.72 -5.97
CA THR A 397 -0.57 23.18 -7.09
C THR A 397 -0.21 24.27 -8.14
N PRO A 398 1.08 24.40 -8.51
CA PRO A 398 1.55 25.49 -9.35
C PRO A 398 1.06 25.34 -10.79
N ASN A 399 0.70 26.45 -11.42
CA ASN A 399 0.33 26.51 -12.84
C ASN A 399 -0.75 25.49 -13.28
N GLY A 400 -1.54 24.95 -12.33
CA GLY A 400 -2.54 23.90 -12.59
C GLY A 400 -1.99 22.48 -12.77
N TYR A 401 -0.72 22.21 -12.44
CA TYR A 401 -0.10 20.88 -12.56
C TYR A 401 -0.96 19.78 -11.93
N ARG A 402 -1.37 18.78 -12.72
CA ARG A 402 -2.21 17.64 -12.31
C ARG A 402 -3.51 18.01 -11.58
N LYS A 403 -3.97 19.26 -11.71
CA LYS A 403 -5.17 19.79 -11.03
C LYS A 403 -6.44 19.05 -11.44
N ARG A 404 -6.47 18.49 -12.66
CA ARG A 404 -7.54 17.60 -13.15
C ARG A 404 -7.69 16.34 -12.30
N ASP A 405 -6.58 15.68 -11.94
CA ASP A 405 -6.61 14.53 -11.02
C ASP A 405 -7.05 14.94 -9.61
N GLY A 406 -6.61 16.10 -9.10
CA GLY A 406 -7.04 16.60 -7.80
C GLY A 406 -8.56 16.75 -7.69
N TYR A 407 -9.20 17.32 -8.72
CA TYR A 407 -10.66 17.35 -8.80
C TYR A 407 -11.28 15.97 -9.05
N PHE A 408 -10.67 15.09 -9.86
CA PHE A 408 -11.19 13.74 -10.10
C PHE A 408 -11.26 12.92 -8.80
N GLU A 409 -10.16 12.89 -8.04
CA GLU A 409 -10.07 12.19 -6.77
C GLU A 409 -11.01 12.81 -5.71
N LYS A 410 -11.13 14.15 -5.64
CA LYS A 410 -12.14 14.77 -4.76
C LYS A 410 -13.57 14.36 -5.14
N GLY A 411 -13.87 14.28 -6.43
CA GLY A 411 -15.14 13.75 -6.92
C GLY A 411 -15.34 12.29 -6.51
N ARG A 412 -14.31 11.44 -6.64
CA ARG A 412 -14.35 10.04 -6.16
C ARG A 412 -14.65 9.95 -4.67
N VAL A 413 -13.96 10.69 -3.81
CA VAL A 413 -14.21 10.64 -2.36
C VAL A 413 -15.66 10.98 -2.03
N LEU A 414 -16.20 12.05 -2.62
CA LEU A 414 -17.60 12.42 -2.38
C LEU A 414 -18.59 11.39 -2.94
N TRP A 415 -18.26 10.71 -4.04
CA TRP A 415 -19.07 9.62 -4.59
C TRP A 415 -19.06 8.36 -3.71
N GLU A 416 -17.87 7.88 -3.31
CA GLU A 416 -17.68 6.73 -2.41
C GLU A 416 -18.43 6.92 -1.09
N VAL A 417 -18.27 8.10 -0.48
CA VAL A 417 -18.95 8.49 0.76
C VAL A 417 -20.46 8.59 0.57
N GLY A 418 -20.91 9.24 -0.52
CA GLY A 418 -22.32 9.35 -0.86
C GLY A 418 -22.98 7.99 -1.09
N ASN A 419 -22.26 7.03 -1.67
CA ASN A 419 -22.70 5.64 -1.83
C ASN A 419 -22.80 4.93 -0.46
N SER A 420 -21.73 4.96 0.33
CA SER A 420 -21.65 4.36 1.68
C SER A 420 -22.77 4.85 2.62
N ARG A 421 -23.01 6.17 2.64
CA ARG A 421 -24.00 6.80 3.53
C ARG A 421 -25.41 6.90 2.93
N LYS A 422 -25.58 6.57 1.65
CA LYS A 422 -26.80 6.80 0.85
C LYS A 422 -27.21 8.28 0.79
N ASP A 423 -26.22 9.16 0.68
CA ASP A 423 -26.40 10.61 0.56
C ASP A 423 -26.25 11.06 -0.89
N SER A 424 -27.39 11.35 -1.54
CA SER A 424 -27.43 11.82 -2.92
C SER A 424 -26.85 13.23 -3.11
N LYS A 425 -26.68 14.03 -2.05
CA LYS A 425 -26.09 15.37 -2.13
C LYS A 425 -24.59 15.28 -2.37
N LEU A 426 -23.91 14.35 -1.72
CA LEU A 426 -22.48 14.08 -1.92
C LEU A 426 -22.22 13.48 -3.31
N GLN A 427 -23.06 12.55 -3.76
CA GLN A 427 -23.02 12.06 -5.15
C GLN A 427 -23.26 13.20 -6.16
N THR A 428 -24.21 14.10 -5.86
CA THR A 428 -24.51 15.29 -6.68
C THR A 428 -23.34 16.28 -6.71
N GLU A 429 -22.59 16.44 -5.62
CA GLU A 429 -21.38 17.26 -5.59
C GLU A 429 -20.24 16.63 -6.39
N ALA A 430 -20.05 15.31 -6.31
CA ALA A 430 -19.10 14.56 -7.15
C ALA A 430 -19.34 14.80 -8.65
N LEU A 431 -20.59 14.66 -9.12
CA LEU A 431 -20.97 14.94 -10.51
C LEU A 431 -20.65 16.39 -10.91
N LYS A 432 -20.96 17.36 -10.04
CA LYS A 432 -20.66 18.79 -10.26
C LYS A 432 -19.18 19.11 -10.25
N ILE A 433 -18.36 18.29 -9.59
CA ILE A 433 -16.89 18.38 -9.61
C ILE A 433 -16.36 17.80 -10.91
N TRP A 434 -16.74 16.57 -11.29
CA TRP A 434 -16.29 15.96 -12.54
C TRP A 434 -16.67 16.80 -13.76
N ASN A 435 -17.91 17.29 -13.84
CA ASN A 435 -18.37 18.12 -14.96
C ASN A 435 -17.66 19.50 -15.07
N ARG A 436 -16.75 19.85 -14.14
CA ARG A 436 -15.87 21.03 -14.25
C ARG A 436 -14.49 20.71 -14.84
N ILE A 437 -14.05 19.45 -14.82
CA ILE A 437 -12.67 19.04 -15.15
C ILE A 437 -12.28 19.43 -16.59
N SER A 438 -13.21 19.29 -17.55
CA SER A 438 -13.01 19.64 -18.96
C SER A 438 -12.66 21.12 -19.18
N ASN A 439 -13.01 22.00 -18.23
CA ASN A 439 -12.74 23.45 -18.29
C ASN A 439 -11.45 23.85 -17.54
N LEU A 440 -10.72 22.89 -16.97
CA LEU A 440 -9.45 23.15 -16.28
C LEU A 440 -8.27 23.13 -17.27
N PRO A 441 -7.21 23.92 -17.02
CA PRO A 441 -5.99 23.86 -17.82
C PRO A 441 -5.42 22.44 -17.83
N THR A 442 -4.85 22.04 -18.97
CA THR A 442 -4.01 20.83 -19.08
C THR A 442 -2.58 21.23 -18.75
N ASN A 443 -2.07 20.78 -17.61
CA ASN A 443 -0.67 20.92 -17.22
C ASN A 443 -0.29 19.71 -16.35
N GLY A 444 0.87 19.11 -16.62
CA GLY A 444 1.18 17.75 -16.16
C GLY A 444 0.21 16.69 -16.68
N ASP A 445 0.49 15.45 -16.34
CA ASP A 445 -0.29 14.28 -16.73
C ASP A 445 -1.72 14.30 -16.13
N PHE A 446 -2.71 13.75 -16.82
CA PHE A 446 -4.05 13.49 -16.27
C PHE A 446 -4.30 11.99 -16.20
N LEU A 447 -4.11 11.40 -15.02
CA LEU A 447 -3.86 9.96 -14.88
C LEU A 447 -5.12 9.15 -14.56
N ASN A 448 -6.24 9.83 -14.33
CA ASN A 448 -7.58 9.27 -14.34
C ASN A 448 -8.34 9.50 -15.67
N GLU A 449 -7.68 9.97 -16.75
CA GLU A 449 -8.36 10.42 -17.99
C GLU A 449 -9.33 9.38 -18.56
N LYS A 450 -8.91 8.13 -18.81
CA LYS A 450 -9.80 7.05 -19.30
C LYS A 450 -11.04 6.82 -18.43
N ALA A 451 -10.89 6.91 -17.10
CA ALA A 451 -12.00 6.75 -16.16
C ALA A 451 -12.94 7.96 -16.17
N PHE A 452 -12.37 9.16 -16.26
CA PHE A 452 -13.10 10.41 -16.41
C PHE A 452 -13.90 10.44 -17.71
N GLU A 453 -13.30 10.09 -18.85
CA GLU A 453 -13.99 9.99 -20.15
C GLU A 453 -15.12 8.97 -20.11
N SER A 454 -14.88 7.79 -19.52
CA SER A 454 -15.90 6.76 -19.34
C SER A 454 -17.10 7.25 -18.52
N ILE A 455 -16.85 7.99 -17.43
CA ILE A 455 -17.92 8.59 -16.61
C ILE A 455 -18.62 9.73 -17.37
N GLN A 456 -17.88 10.61 -18.05
CA GLN A 456 -18.48 11.70 -18.84
C GLN A 456 -19.34 11.18 -20.00
N LEU A 457 -18.95 10.07 -20.64
CA LEU A 457 -19.74 9.41 -21.67
C LEU A 457 -21.12 8.98 -21.12
N LEU A 458 -21.14 8.25 -20.00
CA LEU A 458 -22.38 7.83 -19.33
C LEU A 458 -23.27 9.02 -18.91
N LEU A 459 -22.67 10.11 -18.43
CA LEU A 459 -23.42 11.30 -18.02
C LEU A 459 -23.94 12.10 -19.22
N ARG A 460 -23.19 12.15 -20.33
CA ARG A 460 -23.55 12.84 -21.57
C ARG A 460 -24.71 12.16 -22.27
N ASP A 461 -24.71 10.83 -22.33
CA ASP A 461 -25.76 10.06 -22.98
C ASP A 461 -27.11 10.13 -22.20
N LEU A 462 -27.08 10.60 -20.94
CA LEU A 462 -28.24 11.00 -20.13
C LEU A 462 -28.55 12.52 -20.16
N GLY A 463 -27.85 13.30 -20.99
CA GLY A 463 -28.06 14.75 -21.14
C GLY A 463 -27.24 15.64 -20.20
N ASN A 464 -26.02 15.22 -19.85
CA ASN A 464 -25.09 15.90 -18.93
C ASN A 464 -25.66 16.09 -17.51
N VAL A 465 -26.18 15.00 -16.94
CA VAL A 465 -26.77 15.00 -15.58
C VAL A 465 -25.74 15.46 -14.53
N SER A 466 -26.18 16.36 -13.65
CA SER A 466 -25.40 16.92 -12.53
C SER A 466 -26.14 16.81 -11.18
N ASP A 467 -27.13 15.92 -11.13
CA ASP A 467 -28.06 15.68 -10.03
C ASP A 467 -28.21 14.16 -9.87
N ALA A 468 -27.68 13.61 -8.77
CA ALA A 468 -27.54 12.17 -8.61
C ALA A 468 -28.87 11.45 -8.39
N ASP A 469 -29.95 12.15 -8.03
CA ASP A 469 -31.28 11.54 -7.90
C ASP A 469 -31.99 11.36 -9.26
N ARG A 470 -31.38 11.87 -10.35
CA ARG A 470 -31.82 11.61 -11.74
C ARG A 470 -31.07 10.47 -12.42
N LEU A 471 -29.99 9.95 -11.82
CA LEU A 471 -29.23 8.86 -12.39
C LEU A 471 -29.93 7.51 -12.13
N PRO A 472 -30.19 6.69 -13.17
CA PRO A 472 -30.62 5.31 -13.00
C PRO A 472 -29.64 4.53 -12.12
N LEU A 473 -30.16 3.57 -11.34
CA LEU A 473 -29.31 2.73 -10.48
C LEU A 473 -28.19 2.04 -11.26
N GLN A 474 -28.51 1.50 -12.44
CA GLN A 474 -27.54 0.90 -13.36
C GLN A 474 -26.39 1.85 -13.73
N THR A 475 -26.64 3.15 -13.91
CA THR A 475 -25.60 4.14 -14.17
C THR A 475 -24.75 4.42 -12.94
N LYS A 476 -25.35 4.40 -11.74
CA LYS A 476 -24.57 4.50 -10.49
C LYS A 476 -23.66 3.28 -10.30
N ASP A 477 -24.17 2.08 -10.60
CA ASP A 477 -23.41 0.82 -10.57
C ASP A 477 -22.28 0.81 -11.62
N GLN A 478 -22.51 1.39 -12.80
CA GLN A 478 -21.48 1.55 -13.84
C GLN A 478 -20.38 2.55 -13.44
N ILE A 479 -20.72 3.70 -12.84
CA ILE A 479 -19.75 4.65 -12.31
C ILE A 479 -18.91 4.00 -11.20
N GLU A 480 -19.56 3.28 -10.27
CA GLU A 480 -18.91 2.51 -9.21
C GLU A 480 -17.98 1.43 -9.79
N LEU A 481 -18.39 0.72 -10.85
CA LEU A 481 -17.55 -0.26 -11.55
C LEU A 481 -16.31 0.41 -12.17
N ILE A 482 -16.48 1.51 -12.92
CA ILE A 482 -15.35 2.26 -13.51
C ILE A 482 -14.38 2.70 -12.42
N LEU A 483 -14.87 3.30 -11.32
CA LEU A 483 -14.02 3.75 -10.22
C LEU A 483 -13.20 2.60 -9.61
N ARG A 484 -13.77 1.38 -9.51
CA ARG A 484 -13.09 0.18 -9.00
C ARG A 484 -12.10 -0.44 -9.99
N THR A 485 -12.42 -0.50 -11.28
CA THR A 485 -11.62 -1.23 -12.27
C THR A 485 -10.58 -0.39 -13.01
N ARG A 486 -10.60 0.95 -12.86
CA ARG A 486 -9.79 1.87 -13.70
C ARG A 486 -8.28 1.59 -13.79
N LEU A 487 -7.72 0.76 -12.90
CA LEU A 487 -6.30 0.44 -12.82
C LEU A 487 -5.98 -1.04 -12.63
N SER A 488 -6.92 -1.95 -12.92
CA SER A 488 -6.65 -3.38 -12.82
C SER A 488 -5.39 -3.77 -13.62
N GLU A 489 -5.12 -3.09 -14.74
CA GLU A 489 -3.90 -3.21 -15.54
C GLU A 489 -2.62 -2.79 -14.78
N SER A 490 -2.57 -1.58 -14.23
CA SER A 490 -1.41 -1.08 -13.45
C SER A 490 -1.14 -1.95 -12.20
N MET A 491 -2.21 -2.35 -11.50
CA MET A 491 -2.11 -3.21 -10.32
C MET A 491 -1.66 -4.63 -10.67
N ASN A 492 -2.02 -5.16 -11.85
CA ASN A 492 -1.49 -6.42 -12.36
C ASN A 492 0.00 -6.30 -12.75
N ARG A 493 0.41 -5.26 -13.50
CA ARG A 493 1.84 -5.01 -13.81
C ARG A 493 2.68 -4.90 -12.53
N LYS A 494 2.18 -4.18 -11.51
CA LYS A 494 2.83 -4.10 -10.20
C LYS A 494 2.93 -5.46 -9.51
N LYS A 495 1.86 -6.26 -9.51
CA LYS A 495 1.88 -7.63 -8.97
C LYS A 495 2.92 -8.51 -9.67
N GLU A 496 2.95 -8.50 -10.99
CA GLU A 496 3.90 -9.30 -11.78
C GLU A 496 5.35 -8.90 -11.49
N ARG A 497 5.61 -7.59 -11.29
CA ARG A 497 6.91 -7.06 -10.86
C ARG A 497 7.27 -7.50 -9.44
N GLU A 498 6.36 -7.41 -8.47
CA GLU A 498 6.59 -7.90 -7.10
C GLU A 498 6.78 -9.42 -7.05
N ASP A 499 5.95 -10.21 -7.74
CA ASP A 499 6.07 -11.67 -7.84
C ASP A 499 7.41 -12.09 -8.49
N LYS A 500 7.89 -11.33 -9.48
CA LYS A 500 9.18 -11.58 -10.16
C LYS A 500 10.39 -11.24 -9.28
N LEU A 501 10.34 -10.11 -8.56
CA LEU A 501 11.52 -9.54 -7.89
C LEU A 501 11.59 -9.86 -6.39
N LEU A 502 10.47 -9.89 -5.69
CA LEU A 502 10.38 -10.18 -4.25
C LEU A 502 10.00 -11.64 -3.97
N TRP A 503 9.06 -12.21 -4.74
CA TRP A 503 8.43 -13.50 -4.43
C TRP A 503 8.67 -14.59 -5.49
N PRO A 504 9.91 -14.79 -5.99
CA PRO A 504 10.17 -15.67 -7.13
C PRO A 504 9.72 -17.10 -6.86
N LYS A 505 8.97 -17.66 -7.82
CA LYS A 505 8.47 -19.04 -7.76
C LYS A 505 9.60 -20.02 -8.08
N ILE A 506 10.20 -20.61 -7.05
CA ILE A 506 11.24 -21.64 -7.16
C ILE A 506 10.75 -22.77 -8.07
N SER A 507 11.48 -23.06 -9.13
CA SER A 507 11.05 -24.08 -10.10
C SER A 507 11.16 -25.49 -9.52
N GLN A 508 10.31 -26.42 -9.97
CA GLN A 508 10.40 -27.83 -9.58
C GLN A 508 11.72 -28.52 -9.97
N LYS A 509 12.56 -27.88 -10.81
CA LYS A 509 13.93 -28.33 -11.08
C LYS A 509 14.91 -27.96 -9.97
N GLN A 510 14.75 -26.81 -9.31
CA GLN A 510 15.61 -26.37 -8.21
C GLN A 510 15.34 -27.15 -6.91
N LYS A 511 14.06 -27.39 -6.59
CA LYS A 511 13.65 -28.29 -5.49
C LYS A 511 14.14 -29.77 -5.64
N LYS A 512 14.80 -30.11 -6.75
CA LYS A 512 15.47 -31.42 -7.03
C LYS A 512 17.01 -31.33 -7.13
N ALA A 513 17.59 -30.18 -6.85
CA ALA A 513 19.04 -29.97 -6.69
C ALA A 513 19.42 -29.59 -5.24
N GLU A 514 18.42 -29.21 -4.45
CA GLU A 514 18.49 -28.87 -3.02
C GLU A 514 18.06 -30.03 -2.10
N ASN A 515 17.77 -31.21 -2.67
CA ASN A 515 17.51 -32.50 -2.01
C ASN A 515 18.25 -33.62 -2.76
#